data_AF-L1NQW8-F1
#
_entry.id   AF-L1NQW8-F1
#
_cell.length_a   1.000
_cell.length_b   1.000
_cell.length_c   1.000
_cell.angle_alpha   90.00
_cell.angle_beta   90.00
_cell.angle_gamma   90.00
#
_symmetry.space_group_name_H-M   'P 1'
#
loop_
_entity.id
_entity.type
_entity.pdbx_description
1 polymer ?
#
loop_
_entity_poly.entity_id
_entity_poly.type
_entity_poly.pdbx_seq_one_letter_code
_entity_poly.pdbx_strand_id
1 'polypeptide(L)'
;MPQPKASSGHKLIFTEDESILLTDKNGNVIKLDTQGKNIEISAPETINITAKNINLKASDSIDLDANVNITETAGMAKRSDIGGDMFVYVNGALTEKIEGDLHSETKKGKLC
;
A
#
# COMPACT_ATOMS: atom_id res chain seq x y z
N MET A 1 -34.66 -5.20 -10.23
CA MET A 1 -34.90 -4.07 -9.29
C MET A 1 -34.43 -2.79 -9.96
N PRO A 2 -35.10 -1.63 -9.80
CA PRO A 2 -34.68 -0.40 -10.45
C PRO A 2 -33.38 0.11 -9.81
N GLN A 3 -32.37 0.39 -10.63
CA GLN A 3 -31.07 0.87 -10.16
C GLN A 3 -31.17 2.31 -9.65
N PRO A 4 -30.54 2.68 -8.53
CA PRO A 4 -30.51 4.07 -8.08
C PRO A 4 -29.72 4.89 -9.10
N LYS A 5 -30.42 5.69 -9.91
CA LYS A 5 -29.81 6.56 -10.91
C LYS A 5 -29.35 7.84 -10.21
N ALA A 6 -28.11 7.86 -9.71
CA ALA A 6 -27.49 9.10 -9.28
C ALA A 6 -27.32 10.01 -10.51
N SER A 7 -27.91 11.21 -10.47
CA SER A 7 -28.06 12.12 -11.61
C SER A 7 -26.77 12.78 -12.11
N SER A 8 -25.59 12.36 -11.62
CA SER A 8 -24.30 13.05 -11.80
C SER A 8 -23.21 12.23 -12.51
N GLY A 9 -23.51 11.03 -13.00
CA GLY A 9 -22.54 10.14 -13.65
C GLY A 9 -21.76 9.25 -12.68
N HIS A 10 -21.95 9.44 -11.38
CA HIS A 10 -21.53 8.48 -10.34
C HIS A 10 -22.46 7.27 -10.34
N LYS A 11 -21.93 6.09 -10.01
CA LYS A 11 -22.72 4.86 -9.91
C LYS A 11 -22.34 4.10 -8.66
N LEU A 12 -23.36 3.63 -7.95
CA LEU A 12 -23.27 2.57 -6.95
C LEU A 12 -24.06 1.38 -7.50
N ILE A 13 -23.37 0.30 -7.82
CA ILE A 13 -23.93 -0.86 -8.52
C ILE A 13 -23.78 -2.10 -7.64
N PHE A 14 -24.90 -2.78 -7.43
CA PHE A 14 -24.93 -4.16 -6.95
C PHE A 14 -25.12 -5.05 -8.17
N THR A 15 -24.22 -6.00 -8.34
CA THR A 15 -24.18 -6.87 -9.52
C THR A 15 -24.84 -8.22 -9.23
N GLU A 16 -25.15 -8.98 -10.28
CA GLU A 16 -25.76 -10.32 -10.13
C GLU A 16 -24.81 -11.33 -9.50
N ASP A 17 -23.49 -11.14 -9.63
CA ASP A 17 -22.48 -11.97 -8.99
C ASP A 17 -22.17 -11.55 -7.53
N GLU A 18 -23.06 -10.73 -6.95
CA GLU A 18 -22.98 -10.21 -5.58
C GLU A 18 -21.82 -9.22 -5.33
N SER A 19 -21.10 -8.78 -6.37
CA SER A 19 -20.09 -7.72 -6.25
C SER A 19 -20.72 -6.34 -6.07
N ILE A 20 -19.97 -5.42 -5.44
CA ILE A 20 -20.36 -4.01 -5.22
C ILE A 20 -19.35 -3.10 -5.92
N LEU A 21 -19.83 -2.15 -6.72
CA LEU A 21 -19.00 -1.20 -7.45
C LEU A 21 -19.45 0.24 -7.19
N LEU A 22 -18.52 1.08 -6.75
CA LEU A 22 -18.65 2.53 -6.69
C LEU A 22 -17.69 3.16 -7.70
N THR A 23 -18.23 3.92 -8.65
CA THR A 23 -17.43 4.59 -9.70
C THR A 23 -17.93 6.00 -9.94
N ASP A 24 -17.02 6.89 -10.34
CA ASP A 24 -17.38 8.16 -10.97
C ASP A 24 -17.10 8.17 -12.48
N LYS A 25 -17.46 9.28 -13.13
CA LYS A 25 -17.21 9.48 -14.57
C LYS A 25 -15.75 9.74 -14.92
N ASN A 26 -14.90 10.01 -13.92
CA ASN A 26 -13.51 10.40 -14.09
C ASN A 26 -12.53 9.22 -13.89
N GLY A 27 -13.03 8.03 -13.52
CA GLY A 27 -12.24 6.81 -13.40
C GLY A 27 -11.82 6.46 -11.97
N ASN A 28 -12.40 7.10 -10.95
CA ASN A 28 -12.23 6.65 -9.57
C ASN A 28 -13.08 5.40 -9.32
N VAL A 29 -12.49 4.36 -8.71
CA VAL A 29 -13.13 3.05 -8.51
C VAL A 29 -12.92 2.55 -7.09
N ILE A 30 -14.00 2.03 -6.49
CA ILE A 30 -13.96 1.10 -5.35
C ILE A 30 -14.79 -0.12 -5.72
N LYS A 31 -14.18 -1.31 -5.77
CA LYS A 31 -14.82 -2.57 -6.14
C LYS A 31 -14.62 -3.63 -5.05
N LEU A 32 -15.72 -4.21 -4.58
CA LEU A 32 -15.72 -5.44 -3.78
C LEU A 32 -16.13 -6.58 -4.72
N ASP A 33 -15.19 -7.43 -5.09
CA ASP A 33 -15.36 -8.52 -6.05
C ASP A 33 -15.56 -9.85 -5.33
N THR A 34 -16.78 -10.37 -5.35
CA THR A 34 -17.15 -11.60 -4.63
C THR A 34 -16.53 -12.83 -5.28
N GLN A 35 -16.50 -12.91 -6.60
CA GLN A 35 -16.04 -14.08 -7.34
C GLN A 35 -14.51 -14.19 -7.30
N GLY A 36 -13.83 -13.07 -7.49
CA GLY A 36 -12.37 -12.97 -7.38
C GLY A 36 -11.87 -12.94 -5.94
N LYS A 37 -12.74 -12.66 -4.97
CA LYS A 37 -12.42 -12.43 -3.55
C LYS A 37 -11.42 -11.28 -3.35
N ASN A 38 -11.57 -10.23 -4.18
CA ASN A 38 -10.65 -9.11 -4.25
C ASN A 38 -11.34 -7.81 -3.84
N ILE A 39 -10.54 -6.86 -3.35
CA ILE A 39 -10.95 -5.46 -3.20
C ILE A 39 -10.01 -4.62 -4.06
N GLU A 40 -10.58 -3.73 -4.88
CA GLU A 40 -9.82 -2.77 -5.68
C GLU A 40 -10.20 -1.35 -5.28
N ILE A 41 -9.18 -0.50 -5.07
CA ILE A 41 -9.33 0.94 -4.87
C ILE A 41 -8.33 1.61 -5.81
N SER A 42 -8.82 2.39 -6.77
CA SER A 42 -7.98 3.06 -7.77
C SER A 42 -8.49 4.46 -8.09
N ALA A 43 -7.54 5.35 -8.40
CA ALA A 43 -7.80 6.73 -8.80
C ALA A 43 -6.73 7.16 -9.82
N PRO A 44 -7.06 7.96 -10.84
CA PRO A 44 -6.07 8.42 -11.82
C PRO A 44 -4.99 9.38 -11.28
N GLU A 45 -5.27 10.05 -10.16
CA GLU A 45 -4.39 11.11 -9.63
C GLU A 45 -3.89 10.82 -8.21
N THR A 46 -4.77 10.77 -7.21
CA THR A 46 -4.35 10.62 -5.80
C THR A 46 -5.38 9.89 -4.95
N ILE A 47 -4.90 8.99 -4.09
CA ILE A 47 -5.66 8.38 -2.99
C ILE A 47 -5.04 8.86 -1.68
N ASN A 48 -5.82 9.51 -0.82
CA ASN A 48 -5.40 9.91 0.53
C ASN A 48 -6.03 8.97 1.57
N ILE A 49 -5.20 8.42 2.47
CA ILE A 49 -5.65 7.57 3.58
C ILE A 49 -5.14 8.20 4.89
N THR A 50 -6.06 8.74 5.68
CA THR A 50 -5.74 9.40 6.95
C THR A 50 -6.56 8.77 8.07
N ALA A 51 -5.89 8.31 9.11
CA ALA A 51 -6.53 7.73 10.29
C ALA A 51 -5.63 7.87 11.52
N LYS A 52 -6.21 7.72 12.72
CA LYS A 52 -5.43 7.62 13.97
C LYS A 52 -4.50 6.40 13.94
N ASN A 53 -4.98 5.27 13.42
CA ASN A 53 -4.22 4.04 13.23
C ASN A 53 -4.55 3.45 11.86
N ILE A 54 -3.54 2.98 11.13
CA ILE A 54 -3.67 2.17 9.92
C ILE A 54 -2.91 0.87 10.17
N ASN A 55 -3.58 -0.28 9.96
CA ASN A 55 -2.96 -1.60 10.12
C ASN A 55 -2.97 -2.30 8.75
N LEU A 56 -1.80 -2.69 8.25
CA LEU A 56 -1.65 -3.47 7.02
C LEU A 56 -1.06 -4.82 7.38
N LYS A 57 -1.77 -5.90 7.03
CA LYS A 57 -1.34 -7.27 7.28
C LYS A 57 -1.75 -8.15 6.11
N ALA A 58 -0.79 -8.90 5.58
CA ALA A 58 -1.02 -9.93 4.58
C ALA A 58 -0.46 -11.27 5.09
N SER A 59 -1.01 -12.38 4.62
CA SER A 59 -0.49 -13.72 4.92
C SER A 59 0.68 -14.12 4.03
N ASP A 60 0.79 -13.51 2.85
CA ASP A 60 1.80 -13.84 1.85
C ASP A 60 2.76 -12.67 1.64
N SER A 61 2.33 -11.59 0.95
CA SER A 61 3.18 -10.43 0.66
C SER A 61 2.45 -9.08 0.79
N ILE A 62 3.24 -8.02 0.96
CA ILE A 62 2.83 -6.62 0.77
C ILE A 62 3.85 -6.00 -0.19
N ASP A 63 3.37 -5.50 -1.34
CA ASP A 63 4.19 -4.82 -2.34
C ASP A 63 3.94 -3.31 -2.32
N LEU A 64 5.02 -2.53 -2.29
CA LEU A 64 4.99 -1.07 -2.36
C LEU A 64 5.88 -0.64 -3.53
N ASP A 65 5.27 -0.04 -4.56
CA ASP A 65 5.97 0.39 -5.77
C ASP A 65 5.59 1.82 -6.15
N ALA A 66 6.57 2.59 -6.60
CA ALA A 66 6.40 3.95 -7.09
C ALA A 66 7.49 4.29 -8.10
N ASN A 67 7.10 4.87 -9.24
CA ASN A 67 8.02 5.23 -10.31
C ASN A 67 9.02 6.35 -9.92
N VAL A 68 8.65 7.22 -8.99
CA VAL A 68 9.47 8.39 -8.61
C VAL A 68 10.08 8.21 -7.22
N ASN A 69 9.25 8.07 -6.18
CA ASN A 69 9.73 7.97 -4.80
C ASN A 69 8.72 7.30 -3.87
N ILE A 70 9.24 6.61 -2.86
CA ILE A 70 8.54 6.20 -1.65
C ILE A 70 9.17 6.97 -0.49
N THR A 71 8.35 7.65 0.32
CA THR A 71 8.80 8.43 1.48
C THR A 71 8.07 7.96 2.73
N GLU A 72 8.82 7.60 3.78
CA GLU A 72 8.27 7.14 5.05
C GLU A 72 8.83 7.98 6.20
N THR A 73 7.95 8.62 6.96
CA THR A 73 8.31 9.47 8.10
C THR A 73 7.57 8.98 9.34
N ALA A 74 8.32 8.70 10.42
CA ALA A 74 7.76 8.38 11.72
C ALA A 74 8.23 9.41 12.76
N GLY A 75 7.31 9.95 13.55
CA GLY A 75 7.63 11.01 14.51
C GLY A 75 8.41 10.54 15.74
N MET A 76 8.34 9.24 16.08
CA MET A 76 9.02 8.66 17.24
C MET A 76 9.99 7.53 16.84
N ALA A 77 9.48 6.49 16.18
CA ALA A 77 10.30 5.35 15.77
C ALA A 77 9.69 4.65 14.56
N LYS A 78 10.57 4.15 13.67
CA LYS A 78 10.24 3.20 12.61
C LYS A 78 11.04 1.91 12.89
N ARG A 79 10.37 0.76 12.96
CA ARG A 79 11.01 -0.54 13.23
C ARG A 79 10.75 -1.49 12.06
N SER A 80 11.80 -2.19 11.63
CA SER A 80 11.72 -3.25 10.64
C SER A 80 12.27 -4.54 11.26
N ASP A 81 11.38 -5.49 11.55
CA ASP A 81 11.75 -6.80 12.08
C ASP A 81 11.72 -7.83 10.93
N ILE A 82 12.90 -8.16 10.39
CA ILE A 82 13.03 -9.09 9.25
C ILE A 82 13.55 -10.44 9.76
N GLY A 83 12.75 -11.50 9.58
CA GLY A 83 13.11 -12.87 9.96
C GLY A 83 14.01 -13.60 8.95
N GLY A 84 13.98 -13.18 7.69
CA GLY A 84 14.85 -13.67 6.61
C GLY A 84 15.92 -12.65 6.25
N ASP A 85 16.12 -12.43 4.96
CA ASP A 85 17.12 -11.49 4.45
C ASP A 85 16.52 -10.11 4.15
N MET A 86 17.33 -9.07 4.36
CA MET A 86 17.04 -7.71 3.87
C MET A 86 17.97 -7.41 2.69
N PHE A 87 17.40 -7.18 1.52
CA PHE A 87 18.13 -6.77 0.33
C PHE A 87 17.95 -5.27 0.10
N VAL A 88 19.06 -4.54 -0.04
CA VAL A 88 19.06 -3.11 -0.35
C VAL A 88 19.88 -2.91 -1.63
N TYR A 89 19.21 -2.52 -2.71
CA TYR A 89 19.85 -2.18 -3.97
C TYR A 89 19.73 -0.68 -4.21
N VAL A 90 20.88 0.00 -4.32
CA VAL A 90 20.94 1.44 -4.58
C VAL A 90 21.79 1.67 -5.82
N ASN A 91 21.15 2.13 -6.90
CA ASN A 91 21.86 2.47 -8.14
C ASN A 91 22.66 3.78 -8.01
N GLY A 92 22.24 4.67 -7.10
CA GLY A 92 22.89 5.94 -6.79
C GLY A 92 23.67 5.87 -5.47
N ALA A 93 23.62 6.96 -4.70
CA ALA A 93 24.23 7.04 -3.39
C ALA A 93 23.25 6.60 -2.29
N LEU A 94 23.74 5.79 -1.34
CA LEU A 94 23.10 5.57 -0.05
C LEU A 94 23.67 6.60 0.94
N THR A 95 22.80 7.42 1.53
CA THR A 95 23.18 8.39 2.57
C THR A 95 22.45 8.07 3.86
N GLU A 96 23.20 7.72 4.89
CA GLU A 96 22.69 7.47 6.24
C GLU A 96 23.17 8.58 7.17
N LYS A 97 22.23 9.30 7.79
CA LYS A 97 22.53 10.31 8.82
C LYS A 97 22.01 9.81 10.16
N ILE A 98 22.92 9.63 11.10
CA ILE A 98 22.61 9.15 12.45
C ILE A 98 23.12 10.21 13.42
N GLU A 99 22.21 10.84 14.15
CA GLU A 99 22.55 11.88 15.13
C GLU A 99 22.95 11.30 16.49
N GLY A 100 22.51 10.06 16.77
CA GLY A 100 22.89 9.29 17.96
C GLY A 100 23.85 8.14 17.62
N ASP A 101 23.68 7.03 18.32
CA ASP A 101 24.56 5.86 18.15
C ASP A 101 24.10 4.93 17.03
N LEU A 102 25.06 4.42 16.28
CA LEU A 102 24.89 3.27 15.38
C LEU A 102 25.54 2.04 16.01
N HIS A 103 24.73 1.02 16.31
CA HIS A 103 25.23 -0.32 16.66
C HIS A 103 24.93 -1.27 15.52
N SER A 104 25.97 -1.83 14.91
CA SER A 104 25.87 -2.88 13.90
C SER A 104 26.70 -4.07 14.33
N GLU A 105 26.10 -5.26 14.32
CA GLU A 105 26.75 -6.50 14.73
C GLU A 105 26.45 -7.63 13.76
N THR A 106 27.40 -8.56 13.63
CA THR A 106 27.22 -9.80 12.87
C THR A 106 27.57 -10.98 13.78
N LYS A 107 26.71 -12.01 13.83
CA LYS A 107 26.87 -13.12 14.79
C LYS A 107 27.75 -14.26 14.25
N LYS A 108 27.84 -14.43 12.92
CA LYS A 108 28.72 -15.39 12.23
C LYS A 108 29.05 -14.88 10.82
N GLY A 109 30.22 -14.27 10.64
CA GLY A 109 30.74 -13.95 9.31
C GLY A 109 31.34 -15.20 8.64
N LYS A 110 31.04 -15.42 7.36
CA LYS A 110 31.93 -16.22 6.50
C LYS A 110 32.95 -15.23 5.94
N LEU A 111 34.23 -15.36 6.34
CA LEU A 111 35.32 -14.69 5.66
C LEU A 111 35.36 -15.17 4.21
N CYS A 112 35.16 -14.24 3.28
CA CYS A 112 35.66 -14.30 1.91
C CYS A 112 36.18 -12.90 1.58
#